data_AF-A0A6G0W9U5-F1
#
_entry.id   AF-A0A6G0W9U5-F1
#
_cell.length_a   1.000
_cell.length_b   1.000
_cell.length_c   1.000
_cell.angle_alpha   90.00
_cell.angle_beta   90.00
_cell.angle_gamma   90.00
#
_symmetry.space_group_name_H-M   'P 1'
#
loop_
_entity.id
_entity.type
_entity.pdbx_description
1 polymer ?
#
loop_
_entity_poly.entity_id
_entity_poly.type
_entity_poly.pdbx_seq_one_letter_code
_entity_poly.pdbx_strand_id
1 'polypeptide(L)'
;MVRVDIHSQTKETIFNVYNYFKKLSKDQTHTEVAMYFHQPQQITADACGVSLSTVKRITSGGFKSIVSAEPEVGPSKPSFTSPRKQYKRTKYATDIDDFDADNVRRTIHQFYDNREYPTSTKLL
;
A
#
# COMPACT_ATOMS: atom_id res chain seq x y z
N MET A 1 -22.85 -6.54 4.39
CA MET A 1 -22.30 -5.17 4.27
C MET A 1 -21.09 -5.22 3.36
N VAL A 2 -21.21 -4.67 2.14
CA VAL A 2 -20.16 -4.69 1.12
C VAL A 2 -19.02 -3.74 1.55
N ARG A 3 -17.77 -4.24 1.51
CA ARG A 3 -16.59 -3.45 1.85
C ARG A 3 -16.26 -2.53 0.68
N VAL A 4 -16.45 -1.22 0.88
CA VAL A 4 -15.93 -0.23 -0.07
C VAL A 4 -14.41 -0.23 0.06
N ASP A 5 -13.72 -0.49 -1.06
CA ASP A 5 -12.28 -0.30 -1.12
C ASP A 5 -11.99 1.19 -1.30
N ILE A 6 -11.25 1.74 -0.34
CA ILE A 6 -10.91 3.16 -0.29
C ILE A 6 -9.49 3.30 -0.80
N HIS A 7 -9.29 4.18 -1.77
CA HIS A 7 -7.98 4.44 -2.36
C HIS A 7 -6.96 4.89 -1.29
N SER A 8 -5.67 4.61 -1.50
CA SER A 8 -4.60 4.91 -0.53
C SER A 8 -4.53 6.39 -0.17
N GLN A 9 -4.67 7.27 -1.16
CA GLN A 9 -4.68 8.72 -0.95
C GLN A 9 -5.84 9.16 -0.04
N THR A 10 -7.03 8.58 -0.23
CA THR A 10 -8.19 8.89 0.62
C THR A 10 -8.01 8.34 2.05
N LYS A 11 -7.32 7.21 2.22
CA LYS A 11 -6.96 6.71 3.56
C LYS A 11 -5.99 7.66 4.26
N GLU A 12 -5.05 8.23 3.53
CA GLU A 12 -4.10 9.24 4.02
C GLU A 12 -4.82 10.52 4.46
N THR A 13 -5.73 11.05 3.65
CA THR A 13 -6.50 12.24 4.03
C THR A 13 -7.34 12.01 5.29
N ILE A 14 -8.05 10.87 5.38
CA ILE A 14 -8.82 10.50 6.59
C ILE A 14 -7.89 10.39 7.82
N PHE A 15 -6.71 9.79 7.67
CA PHE A 15 -5.75 9.68 8.76
C PHE A 15 -5.20 11.04 9.22
N ASN A 16 -4.96 11.96 8.28
CA ASN A 16 -4.51 13.32 8.58
C ASN A 16 -5.58 14.12 9.33
N VAL A 17 -6.85 14.02 8.91
CA VAL A 17 -7.98 14.65 9.61
C VAL A 17 -8.10 14.11 11.04
N TYR A 18 -8.00 12.79 11.23
CA TYR A 18 -7.96 12.19 12.55
C TYR A 18 -6.81 12.72 13.41
N ASN A 19 -5.61 12.84 12.86
CA ASN A 19 -4.46 13.37 13.59
C ASN A 19 -4.66 14.83 13.99
N TYR A 20 -5.30 15.63 13.14
CA TYR A 20 -5.64 17.00 13.46
C TYR A 20 -6.60 17.07 14.66
N PHE A 21 -7.72 16.33 14.63
CA PHE A 21 -8.65 16.30 15.77
C PHE A 21 -8.03 15.71 17.04
N LYS A 22 -7.13 14.73 16.90
CA LYS A 22 -6.37 14.19 18.03
C LYS A 22 -5.38 15.18 18.64
N LYS A 23 -4.87 16.14 17.85
CA LYS A 23 -4.06 17.24 18.38
C LYS A 23 -4.94 18.22 19.15
N LEU A 24 -6.08 18.62 18.58
CA LEU A 24 -7.05 19.49 19.24
C LEU A 24 -7.60 18.90 20.54
N SER A 25 -7.80 17.58 20.60
CA SER A 25 -8.26 16.89 21.81
C SER A 25 -7.24 16.92 22.96
N LYS A 26 -6.00 17.29 22.68
CA LYS A 26 -4.89 17.36 23.65
C LYS A 26 -4.48 18.79 23.98
N ASP A 27 -5.07 19.78 23.31
CA ASP A 27 -4.72 21.18 23.52
C ASP A 27 -5.19 21.64 24.90
N GLN A 28 -4.24 21.97 25.78
CA GLN A 28 -4.53 22.40 27.15
C GLN A 28 -4.89 23.89 27.23
N THR A 29 -4.65 24.65 26.17
CA THR A 29 -4.90 26.10 26.07
C THR A 29 -6.38 26.42 25.91
N HIS A 30 -7.14 25.53 25.26
CA HIS A 30 -8.57 25.69 25.00
C HIS A 30 -9.32 24.43 25.45
N THR A 31 -9.62 24.35 26.74
CA THR A 31 -10.26 23.19 27.38
C THR A 31 -11.62 22.85 26.78
N GLU A 32 -12.43 23.84 26.40
CA GLU A 32 -13.72 23.63 25.75
C GLU A 32 -13.59 22.92 24.40
N VAL A 33 -12.59 23.31 23.60
CA VAL A 33 -12.28 22.69 22.31
C VAL A 33 -11.78 21.27 22.51
N ALA A 34 -10.88 21.07 23.47
CA ALA A 34 -10.36 19.74 23.80
C ALA A 34 -11.46 18.77 24.25
N MET A 35 -12.44 19.24 25.03
CA MET A 35 -13.61 18.46 25.44
C MET A 35 -14.47 18.04 24.24
N TYR A 36 -14.71 18.95 23.28
CA TYR A 36 -15.45 18.63 22.07
C TYR A 36 -14.77 17.53 21.25
N PHE A 37 -13.44 17.58 21.14
CA PHE A 37 -12.66 16.61 20.37
C PHE A 37 -12.24 15.34 21.13
N HIS A 38 -12.82 15.05 22.31
CA HIS A 38 -12.48 13.86 23.11
C HIS A 38 -12.70 12.52 22.36
N GLN A 39 -13.58 12.50 21.35
CA GLN A 39 -13.80 11.33 20.49
C GLN A 39 -13.36 11.58 19.04
N PRO A 40 -12.05 11.71 18.78
CA PRO A 40 -11.55 12.14 17.47
C PRO A 40 -11.95 11.17 16.35
N GLN A 41 -12.04 9.87 16.62
CA GLN A 41 -12.44 8.86 15.63
C GLN A 41 -13.89 9.01 15.17
N GLN A 42 -14.79 9.37 16.08
CA GLN A 42 -16.21 9.57 15.77
C GLN A 42 -16.36 10.84 14.92
N ILE A 43 -15.71 11.92 15.35
CA ILE A 43 -15.75 13.20 14.65
C ILE A 43 -15.12 13.09 13.24
N THR A 44 -14.05 12.31 13.08
CA THR A 44 -13.51 12.00 11.75
C THR A 44 -14.48 11.20 10.89
N ALA A 45 -15.22 10.25 11.47
CA ALA A 45 -16.21 9.46 10.75
C ALA A 45 -17.31 10.37 10.19
N ASP A 46 -17.82 11.28 11.02
CA ASP A 46 -18.85 12.24 10.65
C ASP A 46 -18.33 13.27 9.63
N ALA A 47 -17.14 13.83 9.86
CA ALA A 47 -16.54 14.84 8.97
C ALA A 47 -16.17 14.28 7.59
N CYS A 48 -15.70 13.04 7.50
CA CYS A 48 -15.32 12.39 6.25
C CYS A 48 -16.46 11.60 5.60
N GLY A 49 -17.65 11.51 6.22
CA GLY A 49 -18.78 10.73 5.71
C GLY A 49 -18.51 9.24 5.59
N VAL A 50 -17.72 8.66 6.49
CA VAL A 50 -17.34 7.24 6.49
C VAL A 50 -17.74 6.56 7.79
N SER A 51 -17.91 5.24 7.77
CA SER A 51 -18.24 4.50 9.00
C SER A 51 -17.11 4.58 10.04
N LEU A 52 -17.47 4.56 11.34
CA LEU A 52 -16.50 4.47 12.43
C LEU A 52 -15.56 3.26 12.29
N SER A 53 -16.08 2.13 11.80
CA SER A 53 -15.29 0.92 11.55
C SER A 53 -14.16 1.16 10.52
N THR A 54 -14.44 1.98 9.51
CA THR A 54 -13.46 2.40 8.50
C THR A 54 -12.36 3.24 9.13
N VAL A 55 -12.72 4.23 9.96
CA VAL A 55 -11.76 5.10 10.65
C VAL A 55 -10.87 4.29 11.59
N LYS A 56 -11.45 3.39 12.40
CA LYS A 56 -10.68 2.49 13.29
C LYS A 56 -9.69 1.63 12.51
N ARG A 57 -10.09 1.09 11.35
CA ARG A 57 -9.19 0.32 10.49
C ARG A 57 -8.06 1.18 9.92
N ILE A 58 -8.37 2.34 9.35
CA ILE A 58 -7.38 3.27 8.79
C ILE A 58 -6.39 3.72 9.86
N THR A 59 -6.87 4.15 11.02
CA THR A 59 -6.00 4.57 12.13
C THR A 59 -5.10 3.42 12.59
N SER A 60 -5.63 2.22 12.82
CA SER A 60 -4.81 1.06 13.19
C SER A 60 -3.76 0.69 12.14
N GLY A 61 -4.10 0.78 10.85
CA GLY A 61 -3.17 0.52 9.74
C GLY A 61 -2.11 1.60 9.60
N GLY A 62 -2.49 2.87 9.75
CA GLY A 62 -1.60 4.02 9.69
C GLY A 62 -0.58 4.00 10.82
N PHE A 63 -1.01 3.74 12.06
CA PHE A 63 -0.09 3.59 13.20
C PHE A 63 0.92 2.45 12.98
N LYS A 64 0.47 1.28 12.51
CA LYS A 64 1.38 0.17 12.20
C LYS A 64 2.41 0.57 11.15
N SER A 65 2.00 1.29 10.10
CA SER A 65 2.92 1.73 9.05
C SER A 65 3.97 2.73 9.53
N ILE A 66 3.60 3.61 10.48
CA ILE A 66 4.51 4.60 11.07
C ILE A 66 5.52 3.93 12.01
N VAL A 67 5.06 2.96 12.82
CA VAL A 67 5.91 2.24 13.78
C VAL A 67 6.89 1.28 13.07
N SER A 68 6.50 0.70 11.94
CA SER A 68 7.34 -0.20 11.16
C SER A 68 8.27 0.50 10.16
N ALA A 69 8.17 1.83 10.01
CA ALA A 69 9.10 2.60 9.20
C ALA A 69 10.31 3.01 10.05
N GLU A 70 11.52 2.71 9.58
CA GLU A 70 12.77 3.25 10.15
C GLU A 70 12.69 4.79 10.25
N PRO A 71 13.38 5.42 11.22
CA PRO A 71 13.31 6.86 11.46
C PRO A 71 14.01 7.63 10.33
N GLU A 72 13.34 7.77 9.19
CA GLU A 72 13.75 8.69 8.14
C GLU A 72 13.57 10.14 8.61
N VAL A 73 14.52 11.00 8.21
CA VAL A 73 14.59 12.42 8.57
C VAL A 73 13.44 13.19 7.89
N GLY A 74 12.24 13.13 8.48
CA GLY A 74 11.06 13.83 7.98
C GLY A 74 9.78 13.45 8.73
N PRO A 75 8.65 14.17 8.52
CA PRO A 75 7.37 13.79 9.10
C PRO A 75 6.98 12.39 8.60
N SER A 76 6.95 11.41 9.50
CA SER A 76 6.57 10.03 9.20
C SER A 76 5.18 9.99 8.56
N LYS A 77 5.14 9.67 7.27
CA LYS A 77 3.90 9.55 6.50
C LYS A 77 3.34 8.13 6.62
N PRO A 78 2.02 7.97 6.85
CA PRO A 78 1.42 6.64 6.88
C PRO A 78 1.43 6.01 5.49
N SER A 79 1.85 4.74 5.40
CA SER A 79 1.83 3.97 4.14
C SER A 79 0.63 3.03 4.10
N PHE A 80 -0.30 3.30 3.18
CA PHE A 80 -1.49 2.48 2.95
C PHE A 80 -1.34 1.66 1.67
N THR A 81 -0.65 0.53 1.73
CA THR A 81 -0.49 -0.37 0.57
C THR A 81 -1.64 -1.37 0.48
N SER A 82 -2.18 -1.59 -0.71
CA SER A 82 -3.20 -2.64 -0.93
C SER A 82 -2.55 -4.03 -0.85
N PRO A 83 -3.19 -5.05 -0.24
CA PRO A 83 -2.61 -6.39 -0.11
C PRO A 83 -2.10 -6.99 -1.43
N ARG A 84 -2.84 -6.77 -2.54
CA ARG A 84 -2.49 -7.31 -3.86
C ARG A 84 -1.17 -6.76 -4.41
N LYS A 85 -0.74 -5.57 -3.98
CA LYS A 85 0.54 -4.96 -4.41
C LYS A 85 1.76 -5.58 -3.73
N GLN A 86 1.58 -6.23 -2.56
CA GLN A 86 2.67 -6.93 -1.87
C GLN A 86 2.79 -8.39 -2.30
N TYR A 87 1.81 -8.92 -3.03
CA TYR A 87 1.83 -10.29 -3.50
C TYR A 87 2.88 -10.45 -4.62
N LYS A 88 4.05 -10.96 -4.26
CA LYS A 88 5.04 -11.46 -5.23
C LYS A 88 4.63 -12.89 -5.61
N ARG A 89 4.13 -13.08 -6.83
CA ARG A 89 3.92 -14.42 -7.37
C ARG A 89 5.28 -15.12 -7.47
N THR A 90 5.42 -16.30 -6.86
CA THR A 90 6.59 -17.15 -7.02
C THR A 90 6.77 -17.46 -8.51
N LYS A 91 7.90 -17.05 -9.08
CA LYS A 91 8.30 -17.43 -10.44
C LYS A 91 8.95 -18.81 -10.36
N TYR A 92 8.55 -19.73 -11.22
CA TYR A 92 8.99 -21.13 -11.18
C TYR A 92 10.40 -21.35 -11.77
N ALA A 93 10.91 -20.39 -12.55
CA ALA A 93 12.25 -20.40 -13.11
C ALA A 93 12.85 -18.99 -12.97
N THR A 94 13.78 -18.82 -12.04
CA THR A 94 14.48 -17.54 -11.81
C THR A 94 15.98 -17.61 -12.06
N ASP A 95 16.53 -18.80 -12.20
CA ASP A 95 17.97 -19.02 -12.35
C ASP A 95 18.32 -19.29 -13.81
N ILE A 96 18.04 -18.31 -14.67
CA ILE A 96 18.66 -18.24 -16.00
C ILE A 96 19.65 -17.09 -15.87
N ASP A 97 20.94 -17.39 -15.98
CA ASP A 97 21.96 -16.34 -15.97
C ASP A 97 21.95 -15.58 -17.31
N ASP A 98 22.66 -14.44 -17.37
CA ASP A 98 22.66 -13.61 -18.58
C ASP A 98 23.23 -14.37 -19.80
N PHE A 99 24.13 -15.33 -19.56
CA PHE A 99 24.72 -16.16 -20.61
C PHE A 99 23.71 -17.15 -21.20
N ASP A 100 22.98 -17.86 -20.34
CA ASP A 100 21.92 -18.79 -20.71
C ASP A 100 20.76 -18.06 -21.39
N ALA A 101 20.42 -16.85 -20.92
CA ALA A 101 19.41 -16.01 -21.55
C ALA A 101 19.80 -15.63 -23.00
N ASP A 102 21.07 -15.30 -23.22
CA ASP A 102 21.61 -14.99 -24.56
C ASP A 102 21.62 -16.22 -25.46
N ASN A 103 21.98 -17.38 -24.94
CA ASN A 103 21.93 -18.65 -25.68
C ASN A 103 20.50 -19.01 -26.11
N VAL A 104 19.52 -18.87 -25.21
CA VAL A 104 18.10 -19.08 -25.54
C VAL A 104 17.65 -18.09 -26.61
N ARG A 105 18.01 -16.80 -26.49
CA ARG A 105 17.64 -15.78 -27.48
C ARG A 105 18.23 -16.09 -28.86
N ARG A 106 19.50 -16.50 -28.91
CA ARG A 106 20.18 -16.89 -30.16
C ARG A 106 19.53 -18.10 -30.80
N THR A 107 19.21 -19.12 -30.01
CA THR A 107 18.55 -20.34 -30.48
C THR A 107 17.17 -20.02 -31.06
N ILE A 108 16.39 -19.19 -30.38
CA ILE A 108 15.08 -18.71 -30.85
C ILE A 108 15.21 -17.96 -32.18
N HIS A 109 16.19 -17.07 -32.33
CA HIS A 109 16.40 -16.33 -33.58
C HIS A 109 16.78 -17.26 -34.74
N GLN A 110 17.60 -18.28 -34.48
CA GLN A 110 17.99 -19.27 -35.49
C GLN A 110 16.79 -20.06 -36.04
N PHE A 111 15.77 -20.34 -35.22
CA PHE A 111 14.52 -20.94 -35.72
C PHE A 111 13.84 -20.05 -36.75
N TYR A 112 13.75 -18.75 -36.48
CA TYR A 112 13.13 -17.80 -37.41
C TYR A 112 13.94 -17.61 -38.69
N ASP A 113 15.28 -17.60 -38.60
CA ASP A 113 16.16 -17.58 -39.77
C ASP A 113 15.91 -18.79 -40.68
N ASN A 114 15.61 -19.94 -40.08
CA ASN A 114 15.25 -21.18 -40.77
C ASN A 114 13.76 -21.25 -41.18
N ARG A 115 12.98 -20.18 -41.00
CA ARG A 115 11.52 -20.10 -41.23
C ARG A 115 10.71 -21.12 -40.42
N GLU A 116 11.23 -21.51 -39.26
CA GLU A 116 10.57 -22.40 -38.32
C GLU A 116 10.08 -21.65 -37.08
N TYR A 117 9.07 -22.20 -36.42
CA TYR A 117 8.60 -21.69 -35.13
C TYR A 117 9.29 -22.43 -33.98
N PRO A 118 9.88 -21.70 -33.01
CA PRO A 118 10.41 -22.29 -31.81
C PRO A 118 9.25 -22.78 -30.92
N THR A 119 9.14 -24.09 -30.72
CA THR A 119 8.18 -24.70 -29.79
C THR A 119 8.89 -25.18 -28.54
N SER A 120 8.19 -25.29 -27.41
CA SER A 120 8.78 -25.78 -26.15
C SER A 120 9.41 -27.16 -26.29
N THR A 121 8.89 -28.02 -27.16
CA THR A 121 9.45 -29.34 -27.49
C THR A 121 10.74 -29.28 -28.31
N LYS A 122 11.01 -28.17 -29.00
CA LYS A 122 12.20 -27.96 -29.83
C LYS A 122 13.30 -27.18 -29.09
N LEU A 123 12.96 -26.55 -27.96
CA LEU A 123 13.87 -25.76 -27.13
C LEU A 123 14.36 -26.51 -25.89
N LEU A 124 13.72 -27.63 -25.53
CA LEU A 124 14.11 -28.57 -24.47
C LEU A 124 14.88 -29.75 -25.06
#